data_AF-A0AAE5XNZ6-F1
#
_entry.id   AF-A0AAE5XNZ6-F1
#
_cell.length_a   1.000
_cell.length_b   1.000
_cell.length_c   1.000
_cell.angle_alpha   90.00
_cell.angle_beta   90.00
_cell.angle_gamma   90.00
#
_symmetry.space_group_name_H-M   'P 1'
#
loop_
_entity.id
_entity.type
_entity.pdbx_description
1 polymer ?
#
loop_
_entity_poly.entity_id
_entity_poly.type
_entity_poly.pdbx_seq_one_letter_code
_entity_poly.pdbx_strand_id
1 'polypeptide(L)'
;MVTLMRLAPYRRHLIITEFVALAALIGSMYLFAQMAKQGEVVSPGLWLIPIISSFLVISGFCGNLYIRWVESIGQTEEQASGGKPVQRVFIYLLIASLYIIWFMAVVQAWSSHQALSASS
;
A
#
# COMPACT_ATOMS: atom_id res chain seq x y z
N MET A 1 17.14 28.91 16.02
CA MET A 1 15.91 28.19 16.45
C MET A 1 15.20 27.73 15.18
N VAL A 2 15.64 26.60 14.63
CA VAL A 2 15.13 26.10 13.34
C VAL A 2 13.78 25.45 13.59
N THR A 3 12.74 26.07 13.03
CA THR A 3 11.38 25.56 13.05
C THR A 3 11.36 24.27 12.26
N LEU A 4 11.57 23.14 12.95
CA LEU A 4 11.23 21.81 12.48
C LEU A 4 9.74 21.87 12.12
N MET A 5 9.43 22.10 10.84
CA MET A 5 8.11 21.91 10.28
C MET A 5 7.87 20.40 10.30
N ARG A 6 7.60 19.89 11.50
CA ARG A 6 7.38 18.47 11.77
C ARG A 6 6.18 18.09 10.94
N LEU A 7 6.37 17.32 9.87
CA LEU A 7 5.31 16.52 9.25
C LEU A 7 4.82 15.40 10.18
N ALA A 8 5.27 15.38 11.45
CA ALA A 8 4.84 14.50 12.52
C ALA A 8 3.31 14.34 12.66
N PRO A 9 2.45 15.37 12.53
CA PRO A 9 1.01 15.13 12.62
C PRO A 9 0.51 14.34 11.41
N TYR A 10 1.02 14.57 10.20
CA TYR A 10 0.67 13.81 9.00
C TYR A 10 1.18 12.36 9.05
N ARG A 11 2.38 12.16 9.59
CA ARG A 11 2.98 10.82 9.78
C ARG A 11 2.12 9.94 10.68
N ARG A 12 1.55 10.52 11.75
CA ARG A 12 0.65 9.80 12.66
C ARG A 12 -0.62 9.32 11.95
N HIS A 13 -1.24 10.16 11.12
CA HIS A 13 -2.43 9.78 10.37
C HIS A 13 -2.13 8.69 9.34
N LEU A 14 -1.01 8.79 8.61
CA LEU A 14 -0.59 7.76 7.65
C LEU A 14 -0.36 6.39 8.31
N ILE A 15 0.31 6.35 9.47
CA ILE A 15 0.53 5.10 10.21
C ILE A 15 -0.79 4.51 10.68
N ILE A 16 -1.72 5.32 11.19
CA ILE A 16 -3.04 4.83 11.61
C ILE A 16 -3.79 4.25 10.41
N THR A 17 -3.83 4.96 9.28
CA THR A 17 -4.47 4.47 8.06
C THR A 17 -3.85 3.16 7.57
N GLU A 18 -2.52 3.04 7.62
CA GLU A 18 -1.80 1.82 7.23
C GLU A 18 -2.19 0.63 8.12
N PHE A 19 -2.13 0.78 9.44
CA PHE A 19 -2.49 -0.30 10.37
C PHE A 19 -3.96 -0.69 10.29
N VAL A 20 -4.86 0.29 10.13
CA VAL A 20 -6.29 0.03 9.96
C VAL A 20 -6.56 -0.70 8.64
N ALA A 21 -5.96 -0.26 7.53
CA ALA A 21 -6.09 -0.91 6.24
C ALA A 21 -5.50 -2.32 6.25
N LEU A 22 -4.39 -2.54 6.96
CA LEU A 22 -3.75 -3.84 7.11
C LEU A 22 -4.60 -4.79 7.95
N ALA A 23 -5.18 -4.31 9.05
CA ALA A 23 -6.13 -5.08 9.85
C ALA A 23 -7.39 -5.45 9.03
N ALA A 24 -7.93 -4.51 8.25
CA ALA A 24 -9.06 -4.76 7.36
C ALA A 24 -8.72 -5.80 6.27
N LEU A 25 -7.52 -5.70 5.68
CA LEU A 25 -7.04 -6.66 4.68
C LEU A 25 -6.96 -8.07 5.27
N ILE A 26 -6.27 -8.25 6.40
CA ILE A 26 -6.13 -9.56 7.06
C ILE A 26 -7.49 -10.10 7.48
N GLY A 27 -8.35 -9.26 8.06
CA GLY A 27 -9.71 -9.64 8.43
C GLY A 27 -10.52 -10.12 7.24
N SER A 28 -10.44 -9.44 6.10
CA SER A 28 -11.13 -9.85 4.86
C SER A 28 -10.65 -11.19 4.33
N MET A 29 -9.33 -11.45 4.37
CA MET A 29 -8.77 -12.74 3.94
C MET A 29 -9.20 -13.88 4.87
N TYR A 30 -9.24 -13.63 6.18
CA TYR A 30 -9.70 -14.61 7.16
C TYR A 30 -11.18 -14.98 6.95
N LEU A 31 -12.03 -13.97 6.73
CA LEU A 31 -13.45 -14.17 6.45
C LEU A 31 -13.67 -14.93 5.14
N PHE A 32 -12.97 -14.56 4.07
CA PHE A 32 -13.07 -15.27 2.79
C PHE A 32 -12.58 -16.71 2.88
N ALA A 33 -11.52 -16.96 3.65
CA ALA A 33 -11.06 -18.33 3.92
C ALA A 33 -12.09 -19.16 4.69
N GLN A 34 -12.88 -18.54 5.59
CA GLN A 34 -14.00 -19.23 6.24
C GLN A 34 -15.17 -19.47 5.27
N MET A 35 -15.58 -18.47 4.49
CA MET A 35 -16.67 -18.60 3.51
C MET A 35 -16.38 -19.68 2.47
N ALA A 36 -15.14 -19.75 1.98
CA ALA A 36 -14.69 -20.80 1.07
C ALA A 36 -14.80 -22.21 1.67
N LYS A 37 -14.54 -22.38 2.99
CA LYS A 37 -14.71 -23.66 3.69
C LYS A 37 -16.18 -24.04 3.88
N GLN A 38 -17.06 -23.05 3.98
CA GLN A 38 -18.50 -23.23 4.16
C GLN A 38 -19.24 -23.41 2.82
N GLY A 39 -18.52 -23.33 1.69
CA GLY A 39 -19.11 -23.45 0.35
C GLY A 39 -19.93 -22.24 -0.08
N GLU A 40 -19.77 -21.10 0.60
CA GLU A 40 -20.55 -19.89 0.34
C GLU A 40 -19.92 -19.09 -0.80
N VAL A 41 -20.73 -18.68 -1.78
CA VAL A 41 -20.26 -17.94 -2.96
C VAL A 41 -19.98 -16.50 -2.57
N VAL A 42 -18.73 -16.05 -2.71
CA VAL A 42 -18.33 -14.69 -2.36
C VAL A 42 -19.03 -13.69 -3.29
N SER A 43 -19.84 -12.80 -2.71
CA SER A 43 -20.51 -11.77 -3.51
C SER A 43 -19.50 -10.81 -4.15
N PRO A 44 -19.74 -10.32 -5.39
CA PRO A 44 -18.83 -9.41 -6.09
C PRO A 44 -18.52 -8.12 -5.29
N GLY A 45 -19.47 -7.65 -4.48
CA GLY A 45 -19.30 -6.45 -3.67
C GLY A 45 -18.32 -6.62 -2.52
N LEU A 46 -18.22 -7.82 -1.93
CA LEU A 46 -17.27 -8.10 -0.86
C LEU A 46 -15.82 -8.07 -1.37
N TRP A 47 -15.60 -8.35 -2.66
CA TRP A 47 -14.27 -8.40 -3.28
C TRP A 47 -13.56 -7.03 -3.29
N LEU A 48 -14.33 -5.93 -3.22
CA LEU A 48 -13.78 -4.59 -3.10
C LEU A 48 -13.02 -4.37 -1.79
N ILE A 49 -13.39 -5.08 -0.72
CA ILE A 49 -12.76 -4.91 0.60
C ILE A 49 -11.25 -5.20 0.55
N PRO A 50 -10.78 -6.38 0.09
CA PRO A 50 -9.35 -6.65 0.00
C PRO A 50 -8.63 -5.78 -1.04
N ILE A 51 -9.29 -5.40 -2.16
CA ILE A 51 -8.70 -4.51 -3.16
C ILE A 51 -8.42 -3.13 -2.55
N ILE A 52 -9.44 -2.51 -1.95
CA ILE A 52 -9.33 -1.17 -1.37
C ILE A 52 -8.36 -1.20 -0.18
N SER A 53 -8.44 -2.22 0.67
CA SER A 53 -7.55 -2.36 1.82
C SER A 53 -6.08 -2.48 1.40
N SER A 54 -5.76 -3.34 0.43
CA SER A 54 -4.39 -3.47 -0.09
C SER A 54 -3.88 -2.18 -0.75
N PHE A 55 -4.73 -1.49 -1.51
CA PHE A 55 -4.38 -0.20 -2.10
C PHE A 55 -4.06 0.87 -1.04
N LEU A 56 -4.86 0.93 0.03
CA LEU A 56 -4.65 1.86 1.13
C LEU A 56 -3.36 1.57 1.90
N VAL A 57 -3.03 0.30 2.13
CA VAL A 57 -1.74 -0.10 2.76
C VAL A 57 -0.56 0.36 1.91
N ILE A 58 -0.57 0.07 0.60
CA ILE A 58 0.51 0.46 -0.32
C ILE A 58 0.63 1.98 -0.37
N SER A 59 -0.49 2.69 -0.49
CA SER A 59 -0.49 4.15 -0.54
C SER A 59 0.02 4.78 0.77
N GLY A 60 -0.33 4.20 1.93
CA GLY A 60 0.20 4.60 3.24
C GLY A 60 1.72 4.40 3.34
N PHE A 61 2.20 3.23 2.95
CA PHE A 61 3.62 2.91 2.90
C PHE A 61 4.40 3.84 1.96
N CYS A 62 3.92 4.03 0.74
CA CYS A 62 4.50 4.95 -0.26
C CYS A 62 4.52 6.40 0.24
N GLY A 63 3.44 6.85 0.89
CA GLY A 63 3.35 8.19 1.48
C GLY A 63 4.37 8.39 2.61
N ASN A 64 4.52 7.42 3.51
CA ASN A 64 5.50 7.47 4.59
C ASN A 64 6.94 7.44 4.07
N LEU A 65 7.21 6.65 3.02
CA LEU A 65 8.49 6.63 2.32
C LEU A 65 8.82 8.00 1.71
N TYR A 66 7.85 8.63 1.05
CA TYR A 66 8.01 9.96 0.47
C TYR A 66 8.28 11.03 1.53
N ILE A 67 7.52 11.06 2.63
CA ILE A 67 7.75 12.00 3.73
C ILE A 67 9.14 11.82 4.32
N ARG A 68 9.56 10.58 4.60
CA ARG A 68 10.90 10.26 5.12
C ARG A 68 12.00 10.76 4.19
N TRP A 69 11.81 10.63 2.88
CA TRP A 69 12.76 11.14 1.89
C TRP A 69 12.83 12.67 1.91
N VAL A 70 11.69 13.36 1.89
CA VAL A 70 11.65 14.84 1.94
C VAL A 70 12.32 15.35 3.22
N GLU A 71 12.04 14.73 4.36
CA GLU A 71 12.68 15.08 5.65
C GLU A 71 14.20 14.85 5.63
N SER A 72 14.68 13.76 5.02
CA SER A 72 16.12 13.48 4.90
C SER A 72 16.88 14.51 4.06
N ILE A 73 16.21 15.12 3.08
CA ILE A 73 16.80 16.18 2.25
C ILE A 73 16.89 17.50 3.03
N GLY A 74 15.89 17.79 3.87
CA GLY A 74 15.81 19.04 4.64
C GLY A 74 16.72 19.12 5.87
N GLN A 75 17.22 17.98 6.37
CA GLN A 75 18.10 17.94 7.56
C GLN A 75 19.59 18.13 7.26
N THR A 76 19.98 18.07 5.99
CA THR A 76 21.39 17.91 5.64
C THR A 76 21.84 19.01 4.69
N GLU A 77 22.02 20.22 5.23
CA GLU A 77 22.72 21.32 4.54
C GLU A 77 24.18 20.93 4.20
N GLU A 78 24.80 19.98 4.91
CA GLU A 78 26.18 19.51 4.65
C GLU A 78 26.32 18.37 3.62
N GLN A 79 25.29 17.55 3.34
CA GLN A 79 25.31 16.52 2.28
C GLN A 79 24.71 17.04 0.95
N ALA A 80 24.97 18.31 0.62
CA ALA A 80 24.45 18.94 -0.59
C ALA A 80 25.27 18.67 -1.87
N SER A 81 26.47 18.09 -1.78
CA SER A 81 27.44 18.13 -2.90
C SER A 81 27.63 16.84 -3.72
N GLY A 82 26.68 15.90 -3.82
CA GLY A 82 26.89 14.80 -4.79
C GLY A 82 25.83 13.72 -5.08
N GLY A 83 24.74 13.57 -4.32
CA GLY A 83 23.92 12.34 -4.39
C GLY A 83 22.46 12.43 -4.86
N LYS A 84 21.99 13.57 -5.40
CA LYS A 84 20.54 13.90 -5.37
C LYS A 84 19.58 13.39 -6.48
N PRO A 85 19.98 12.91 -7.67
CA PRO A 85 19.01 12.42 -8.67
C PRO A 85 18.67 10.92 -8.53
N VAL A 86 19.66 10.08 -8.20
CA VAL A 86 19.51 8.62 -8.21
C VAL A 86 18.54 8.14 -7.11
N GLN A 87 18.63 8.69 -5.91
CA GLN A 87 17.73 8.32 -4.80
C GLN A 87 16.26 8.69 -5.09
N ARG A 88 16.03 9.83 -5.75
CA ARG A 88 14.70 10.25 -6.18
C ARG A 88 14.14 9.28 -7.22
N VAL A 89 14.94 8.92 -8.23
CA VAL A 89 14.58 7.93 -9.25
C VAL A 89 14.29 6.57 -8.63
N PHE A 90 15.13 6.13 -7.68
CA PHE A 90 14.93 4.87 -6.96
C PHE A 90 13.60 4.83 -6.19
N ILE A 91 13.25 5.91 -5.49
CA ILE A 91 11.98 5.98 -4.75
C ILE A 91 10.78 5.94 -5.69
N TYR A 92 10.80 6.70 -6.78
CA TYR A 92 9.71 6.64 -7.76
C TYR A 92 9.61 5.28 -8.44
N LEU A 93 10.74 4.64 -8.75
CA LEU A 93 10.77 3.27 -9.27
C LEU A 93 10.19 2.27 -8.26
N LEU A 94 10.49 2.44 -6.97
CA LEU A 94 9.95 1.59 -5.91
C LEU A 94 8.43 1.78 -5.75
N ILE A 95 7.95 3.02 -5.75
CA ILE A 95 6.51 3.32 -5.69
C ILE A 95 5.81 2.75 -6.93
N ALA A 96 6.38 2.97 -8.13
CA ALA A 96 5.83 2.46 -9.37
C ALA A 96 5.79 0.93 -9.38
N SER A 97 6.85 0.25 -8.94
CA SER A 97 6.89 -1.21 -8.89
C SER A 97 5.85 -1.79 -7.92
N LEU A 98 5.65 -1.16 -6.76
CA LEU A 98 4.61 -1.53 -5.80
C LEU A 98 3.21 -1.47 -6.43
N TYR A 99 2.88 -0.39 -7.15
CA TYR A 99 1.61 -0.26 -7.83
C TYR A 99 1.46 -1.23 -9.02
N ILE A 100 2.53 -1.49 -9.76
CA ILE A 100 2.52 -2.47 -10.86
C ILE A 100 2.24 -3.88 -10.31
N ILE A 101 2.93 -4.28 -9.24
CA ILE A 101 2.72 -5.58 -8.59
C ILE A 101 1.29 -5.68 -8.04
N TRP A 102 0.79 -4.63 -7.40
CA TRP A 102 -0.59 -4.57 -6.91
C TRP A 102 -1.60 -4.75 -8.05
N PHE A 103 -1.43 -4.04 -9.15
CA PHE A 103 -2.32 -4.15 -10.31
C PHE A 103 -2.32 -5.57 -10.87
N MET A 104 -1.13 -6.17 -11.04
CA MET A 104 -1.00 -7.56 -11.47
C MET A 104 -1.68 -8.54 -10.51
N ALA A 105 -1.56 -8.32 -9.20
CA ALA A 105 -2.21 -9.16 -8.18
C ALA A 105 -3.74 -9.08 -8.27
N VAL A 106 -4.31 -7.89 -8.46
CA VAL A 106 -5.76 -7.70 -8.64
C VAL A 106 -6.24 -8.40 -9.91
N VAL A 107 -5.54 -8.23 -11.03
CA VAL A 107 -5.90 -8.88 -12.30
C VAL A 107 -5.82 -10.41 -12.17
N GLN A 108 -4.76 -10.94 -11.55
CA GLN A 108 -4.64 -12.37 -11.34
C GLN A 108 -5.75 -12.91 -10.44
N ALA A 109 -6.04 -12.25 -9.33
CA ALA A 109 -7.09 -12.67 -8.40
C ALA A 109 -8.49 -12.65 -9.07
N TRP A 110 -8.71 -11.72 -10.01
CA TRP A 110 -9.93 -11.70 -10.83
C TRP A 110 -9.98 -12.88 -11.82
N SER A 111 -8.86 -13.15 -12.51
CA SER A 111 -8.79 -14.29 -13.44
C SER A 111 -8.98 -15.64 -12.74
N SER A 112 -8.43 -15.83 -11.54
CA SER A 112 -8.62 -17.06 -10.76
C SER A 112 -10.07 -17.27 -10.37
N HIS A 113 -10.78 -16.18 -10.05
CA HIS A 113 -12.21 -16.25 -9.74
C HIS A 113 -13.04 -16.66 -10.97
N GLN A 114 -12.75 -16.08 -12.15
CA GLN A 114 -13.43 -16.45 -13.39
C GLN A 114 -13.16 -17.92 -13.78
N ALA A 115 -11.93 -18.39 -13.61
CA ALA A 115 -11.56 -19.79 -13.87
C ALA A 115 -12.35 -20.76 -12.98
N LEU A 116 -12.50 -20.45 -11.69
CA LEU A 116 -13.29 -21.26 -10.75
C LEU A 116 -14.77 -21.31 -11.15
N SER A 117 -15.36 -20.18 -11.57
CA SER A 117 -16.76 -20.13 -12.03
C SER A 117 -17.01 -20.84 -13.37
N ALA A 118 -15.98 -21.04 -14.20
CA ALA A 118 -16.12 -21.74 -15.48
C ALA A 118 -15.97 -23.27 -15.33
N SER A 119 -15.42 -23.74 -14.21
CA SER A 119 -15.23 -25.17 -13.90
C SER A 119 -16.34 -25.78 -13.02
N SER A 120 -17.29 -24.97 -12.55
CA SER A 120 -18.46 -25.36 -11.74
C SER A 120 -19.73 -25.37 -12.58
#